data_AF-A0A2E0BQ09-F1
#
_entry.id   AF-A0A2E0BQ09-F1
#
_cell.length_a   1.000
_cell.length_b   1.000
_cell.length_c   1.000
_cell.angle_alpha   90.00
_cell.angle_beta   90.00
_cell.angle_gamma   90.00
#
_symmetry.space_group_name_H-M   'P 1'
#
loop_
_entity.id
_entity.type
_entity.pdbx_description
1 polymer ?
#
loop_
_entity_poly.entity_id
_entity_poly.type
_entity_poly.pdbx_seq_one_letter_code
_entity_poly.pdbx_strand_id
1 'polypeptide(L)' 'MGHYEDELVEIYNEVVAEGIKKEFDHQLEKMKQQPKHSHKSVKEKWGYALYRVKGGPSLDKY' A
#
# COMPACT_ATOMS: atom_id res chain seq x y z
N MET A 1 -19.77 10.73 6.97
CA MET A 1 -19.24 10.74 5.59
C MET A 1 -17.83 11.29 5.67
N GLY A 2 -16.80 10.56 5.23
CA GLY A 2 -15.41 11.07 5.19
C GLY A 2 -14.29 10.04 5.47
N HIS A 3 -14.58 8.89 6.09
CA HIS A 3 -13.52 8.00 6.60
C HIS A 3 -12.57 7.38 5.55
N TYR A 4 -13.01 7.25 4.29
CA TYR A 4 -12.19 6.65 3.23
C TYR A 4 -11.13 7.61 2.67
N GLU A 5 -11.40 8.91 2.70
CA GLU A 5 -10.46 9.92 2.21
C GLU A 5 -9.36 10.16 3.24
N ASP A 6 -9.70 10.14 4.54
CA ASP A 6 -8.73 10.21 5.63
C ASP A 6 -7.67 9.10 5.54
N GLU A 7 -8.05 7.82 5.48
CA GLU A 7 -7.09 6.70 5.50
C GLU A 7 -6.08 6.75 4.33
N LEU A 8 -6.53 7.10 3.12
CA LEU A 8 -5.65 7.18 1.95
C LEU A 8 -4.71 8.39 2.02
N VAL A 9 -5.21 9.51 2.56
CA VAL A 9 -4.41 10.72 2.77
C VAL A 9 -3.37 10.48 3.87
N GLU A 10 -3.70 9.76 4.93
CA GLU A 10 -2.76 9.36 5.98
C GLU A 10 -1.63 8.48 5.41
N ILE A 11 -1.97 7.45 4.63
CA ILE A 11 -0.97 6.61 3.95
C ILE A 11 -0.09 7.45 3.02
N TYR A 12 -0.68 8.34 2.25
CA TYR A 12 0.07 9.21 1.34
C TYR A 12 1.03 10.13 2.08
N ASN A 13 0.57 10.75 3.17
CA ASN A 13 1.40 11.61 4.01
C ASN A 13 2.55 10.83 4.63
N GLU A 14 2.32 9.61 5.10
CA GLU A 14 3.37 8.75 5.64
C GLU A 14 4.41 8.36 4.57
N VAL A 15 3.96 7.95 3.38
CA VAL A 15 4.84 7.62 2.24
C VAL A 15 5.72 8.82 1.85
N VAL A 16 5.16 10.03 1.88
CA VAL A 16 5.89 11.26 1.58
C VAL A 16 6.85 11.62 2.72
N ALA A 17 6.41 11.50 3.98
CA ALA A 17 7.21 11.81 5.15
C ALA A 17 8.43 10.89 5.28
N GLU A 18 8.29 9.60 4.95
CA GLU A 18 9.38 8.62 4.95
C GLU A 18 10.23 8.65 3.67
N GLY A 19 9.81 9.38 2.62
CA GLY A 19 10.54 9.48 1.35
C GLY A 19 10.50 8.20 0.50
N ILE A 20 9.65 7.24 0.85
CA ILE A 20 9.54 5.91 0.24
C ILE A 20 8.59 5.86 -0.98
N LYS A 21 8.18 7.02 -1.50
CA LYS A 21 7.22 7.15 -2.61
C LYS A 21 7.58 6.33 -3.84
N LYS A 22 8.86 6.23 -4.18
CA LYS A 22 9.32 5.43 -5.33
C LYS A 22 9.11 3.93 -5.13
N GLU A 23 9.40 3.43 -3.94
CA GLU A 23 9.24 2.01 -3.59
C GLU A 23 7.76 1.65 -3.44
N PHE A 24 6.97 2.56 -2.88
CA PHE A 24 5.52 2.45 -2.77
C PHE A 24 4.86 2.34 -4.15
N ASP A 25 5.20 3.22 -5.08
CA ASP A 25 4.65 3.20 -6.44
C ASP A 25 5.03 1.91 -7.18
N HIS A 26 6.30 1.50 -7.08
CA HIS A 26 6.78 0.24 -7.64
C HIS A 26 6.00 -0.97 -7.07
N GLN A 27 5.72 -0.97 -5.77
CA GLN A 27 4.94 -2.04 -5.14
C GLN A 27 3.49 -2.05 -5.64
N LEU A 28 2.86 -0.88 -5.83
CA LEU A 28 1.53 -0.78 -6.43
C LEU A 28 1.49 -1.31 -7.87
N GLU A 29 2.51 -1.02 -8.69
CA GLU A 29 2.62 -1.57 -10.05
C GLU A 29 2.78 -3.09 -10.06
N LYS A 30 3.60 -3.63 -9.14
CA LYS A 30 3.70 -5.09 -8.95
C LYS A 30 2.38 -5.71 -8.51
N MET A 31 1.57 -5.01 -7.72
CA MET A 31 0.26 -5.51 -7.29
C MET A 31 -0.78 -5.48 -8.41
N LYS A 32 -0.69 -4.55 -9.37
CA LYS A 32 -1.60 -4.50 -10.54
C LYS A 32 -1.49 -5.75 -11.41
N GLN A 33 -0.29 -6.33 -11.51
CA GLN A 33 -0.03 -7.53 -12.30
C GLN A 33 -0.44 -8.84 -11.59
N GLN A 34 -0.74 -8.78 -10.29
CA GLN A 34 -1.06 -9.96 -9.47
C GLN A 34 -2.58 -10.14 -9.33
N PRO A 35 -3.18 -11.20 -9.90
CA PRO A 35 -4.63 -11.39 -9.92
C PRO A 35 -5.24 -11.54 -8.52
N LYS A 36 -4.46 -11.99 -7.53
CA LYS A 36 -4.88 -12.09 -6.11
C LYS A 36 -5.20 -10.73 -5.46
N HIS A 37 -4.75 -9.63 -6.06
CA HIS A 37 -5.06 -8.28 -5.60
C HIS A 37 -6.18 -7.63 -6.42
N SER A 38 -6.65 -8.24 -7.52
CA SER A 38 -7.70 -7.66 -8.37
C SER A 38 -9.00 -7.41 -7.62
N HIS A 39 -9.36 -8.29 -6.69
CA HIS A 39 -10.56 -8.16 -5.85
C HIS A 39 -10.41 -7.22 -4.65
N LYS A 40 -9.18 -6.77 -4.34
CA LYS A 40 -8.93 -5.89 -3.19
C LYS A 40 -9.30 -4.44 -3.50
N SER A 41 -9.86 -3.76 -2.51
CA SER A 41 -10.16 -2.34 -2.56
C SER A 41 -8.87 -1.51 -2.63
N VAL A 42 -8.97 -0.26 -3.10
CA VAL A 42 -7.81 0.66 -3.20
C VAL A 42 -7.13 0.82 -1.84
N LYS A 43 -7.90 0.96 -0.75
CA LYS A 43 -7.35 1.08 0.61
C LYS A 43 -6.53 -0.14 1.04
N GLU A 44 -7.03 -1.34 0.75
CA GLU A 44 -6.34 -2.59 1.10
C GLU A 44 -5.05 -2.75 0.30
N LYS A 45 -5.05 -2.30 -0.96
CA LYS A 45 -3.85 -2.29 -1.80
C LYS A 45 -2.81 -1.32 -1.26
N TRP A 46 -3.23 -0.10 -0.90
CA TRP A 46 -2.35 0.94 -0.39
C TRP A 46 -1.78 0.59 0.98
N GLY A 47 -2.62 0.09 1.91
CA GLY A 47 -2.15 -0.38 3.21
C GLY A 47 -1.16 -1.54 3.09
N TYR A 48 -1.41 -2.49 2.18
CA TYR A 48 -0.47 -3.60 1.94
C TYR A 48 0.82 -3.12 1.27
N ALA A 49 0.75 -2.17 0.33
CA ALA A 49 1.93 -1.61 -0.31
C ALA A 49 2.81 -0.86 0.70
N LEU A 50 2.21 -0.03 1.56
CA LEU A 50 2.90 0.68 2.64
C LEU A 50 3.57 -0.30 3.61
N TYR A 51 2.82 -1.30 4.09
CA TYR A 51 3.38 -2.34 4.97
C TYR A 51 4.59 -3.06 4.36
N ARG A 52 4.53 -3.39 3.06
CA ARG A 52 5.62 -4.06 2.35
C ARG A 52 6.85 -3.18 2.20
N VAL A 53 6.67 -1.89 1.97
CA VAL A 53 7.78 -0.94 1.76
C VAL A 53 8.43 -0.57 3.09
N LYS A 54 7.66 -0.44 4.17
CA LYS A 54 8.21 -0.21 5.53
C LYS A 54 8.97 -1.42 6.11
N GLY A 55 9.13 -2.49 5.34
CA GLY A 55 9.86 -3.68 5.79
C GLY A 55 9.07 -4.55 6.76
N GLY A 56 7.73 -4.45 6.77
CA GLY A 56 6.88 -5.42 7.44
C GLY A 56 7.29 -6.82 6.96
N PRO A 57 7.63 -7.76 7.87
CA PRO A 57 8.22 -9.03 7.52
C PRO A 57 7.41 -9.62 6.37
N SER A 58 8.11 -9.96 5.28
CA SER A 58 7.52 -10.78 4.23
C SER A 58 6.73 -11.86 4.93
N LEU A 59 5.42 -11.88 4.71
CA LEU A 59 4.54 -12.88 5.27
C LEU A 59 4.82 -14.18 4.52
N ASP A 60 6.05 -14.67 4.66
CA ASP A 60 6.46 -16.05 4.49
C ASP A 60 5.87 -16.78 5.70
N LYS A 61 4.56 -17.01 5.61
CA LYS A 61 3.71 -17.91 6.42
C LYS A 61 2.26 -17.46 6.28
N TYR A 62 1.58 -18.00 5.28
CA TYR A 62 0.33 -18.73 5.49
C TYR A 62 0.13 -19.71 4.34
#